data_AF-A0A1V8M387-F1
#
_entry.id   AF-A0A1V8M387-F1
#
_cell.length_a   1.000
_cell.length_b   1.000
_cell.length_c   1.000
_cell.angle_alpha   90.00
_cell.angle_beta   90.00
_cell.angle_gamma   90.00
#
_symmetry.space_group_name_H-M   'P 1'
#
loop_
_entity.id
_entity.type
_entity.pdbx_description
1 polymer ?
#
loop_
_entity_poly.entity_id
_entity_poly.type
_entity_poly.pdbx_seq_one_letter_code
_entity_poly.pdbx_strand_id
1 'polypeptide(L)'
;MLFLLFLKILLQQGPSEATLSEGLFSLDFIMSTIAPIRLKAIKNALKYSAEANYYLAILISFIAAVMAMSGHESFLNTGDDFNNPLINNLKVMLAYMVVAQFSVFGFCFIKRSYTELVIVGIFLLLIPGELKFYAQINHLEIDTSFDVFFLYTGLSHIFYGLLWKR
;
A
#
# COMPACT_ATOMS: atom_id res chain seq x y z
N MET A 1 28.58 23.12 -21.05
CA MET A 1 29.22 24.23 -21.80
C MET A 1 28.71 24.35 -23.24
N LEU A 2 28.59 23.25 -24.01
CA LEU A 2 27.99 23.28 -25.36
C LEU A 2 26.53 23.78 -25.40
N PHE A 3 25.71 23.46 -24.40
CA PHE A 3 24.31 23.90 -24.31
C PHE A 3 24.17 25.44 -24.22
N LEU A 4 25.07 26.10 -23.50
CA LEU A 4 25.09 27.56 -23.38
C LEU A 4 25.61 28.25 -24.65
N LEU A 5 26.50 27.59 -25.39
CA LEU A 5 26.95 28.07 -26.70
C LEU A 5 25.83 28.00 -27.74
N PHE A 6 25.03 26.92 -27.70
CA PHE A 6 23.86 26.73 -28.56
C PHE A 6 22.75 27.75 -28.24
N LEU A 7 22.53 28.05 -26.94
CA LEU A 7 21.57 29.07 -26.49
C LEU A 7 21.97 30.49 -26.94
N LYS A 8 23.27 30.79 -26.97
CA LYS A 8 23.80 32.10 -27.39
C LYS A 8 23.70 32.32 -28.89
N ILE A 9 23.86 31.26 -29.70
CA ILE A 9 23.66 31.29 -31.15
C ILE A 9 22.17 31.47 -31.50
N LEU A 10 21.27 30.82 -30.74
CA LEU A 10 19.82 30.98 -30.90
C LEU A 10 19.30 32.37 -30.51
N LEU A 11 19.91 33.04 -29.52
CA LEU A 11 19.50 34.37 -29.07
C LEU A 11 20.03 35.53 -29.94
N GLN A 12 21.02 35.30 -30.81
CA GLN A 12 21.54 36.34 -31.73
C GLN A 12 20.77 36.44 -33.05
N GLN A 13 19.90 35.48 -33.36
CA GLN A 13 18.97 35.60 -34.48
C GLN A 13 17.60 36.04 -33.94
N GLY A 14 17.34 37.33 -33.97
CA GLY A 14 16.02 37.87 -33.65
C GLY A 14 14.97 37.24 -34.57
N PRO A 15 13.97 36.50 -34.06
CA PRO A 15 12.95 35.88 -34.89
C PRO A 15 12.04 36.96 -35.49
N SER A 16 11.76 36.88 -36.80
CA SER A 16 10.60 37.58 -37.36
C SER A 16 9.34 36.95 -36.75
N GLU A 17 8.31 37.76 -36.48
CA GLU A 17 7.10 37.37 -35.73
C GLU A 17 6.41 36.08 -36.23
N ALA A 18 6.63 35.69 -37.51
CA ALA A 18 6.12 34.45 -38.07
C ALA A 18 6.74 33.16 -37.46
N THR A 19 8.00 33.22 -37.01
CA THR A 19 8.71 32.04 -36.46
C THR A 19 8.37 31.75 -35.00
N LEU A 20 7.80 32.72 -34.27
CA LEU A 20 7.35 32.53 -32.88
C LEU A 20 6.06 31.70 -32.81
N SER A 21 5.18 31.87 -33.80
CA SER A 21 3.92 31.13 -33.94
C SER A 21 4.14 29.64 -34.22
N GLU A 22 5.09 29.30 -35.09
CA GLU A 22 5.41 27.90 -35.41
C GLU A 22 6.11 27.17 -34.25
N GLY A 23 6.94 27.88 -33.48
CA GLY A 23 7.59 27.34 -32.28
C GLY A 23 6.62 27.04 -31.13
N LEU A 24 5.58 27.87 -30.96
CA LEU A 24 4.52 27.64 -29.96
C LEU A 24 3.65 26.43 -30.32
N PHE A 25 3.30 26.29 -31.61
CA PHE A 25 2.52 25.16 -32.12
C PHE A 25 3.24 23.81 -31.95
N SER A 26 4.57 23.81 -32.11
CA SER A 26 5.44 22.66 -31.84
C SER A 26 5.44 22.25 -30.36
N LEU A 27 5.49 23.20 -29.43
CA LEU A 27 5.47 22.92 -27.99
C LEU A 27 4.11 22.41 -27.52
N ASP A 28 3.00 22.95 -28.01
CA ASP A 28 1.65 22.46 -27.68
C ASP A 28 1.40 21.05 -28.23
N PHE A 29 1.93 20.74 -29.42
CA PHE A 29 1.90 19.40 -29.98
C PHE A 29 2.75 18.40 -29.17
N ILE A 30 3.94 18.83 -28.75
CA ILE A 30 4.84 18.03 -27.91
C ILE A 30 4.23 17.80 -26.52
N MET A 31 3.66 18.83 -25.88
CA MET A 31 3.01 18.69 -24.58
C MET A 31 1.75 17.81 -24.66
N SER A 32 0.92 17.98 -25.69
CA SER A 32 -0.30 17.17 -25.88
C SER A 32 -0.02 15.69 -26.15
N THR A 33 1.15 15.37 -26.74
CA THR A 33 1.55 13.98 -27.03
C THR A 33 2.35 13.34 -25.89
N ILE A 34 3.21 14.10 -25.20
CA ILE A 34 4.07 13.57 -24.12
C ILE A 34 3.32 13.42 -22.79
N ALA A 35 2.41 14.34 -22.47
CA ALA A 35 1.61 14.28 -21.24
C ALA A 35 0.83 12.95 -21.05
N PRO A 36 0.12 12.40 -22.05
CA PRO A 36 -0.60 11.14 -21.88
C PRO A 36 0.33 9.93 -21.72
N ILE A 37 1.51 9.93 -22.35
CA ILE A 37 2.51 8.86 -22.22
C ILE A 37 3.06 8.83 -20.78
N ARG A 38 3.43 10.00 -20.23
CA ARG A 38 3.90 10.12 -18.85
C ARG A 38 2.83 9.71 -17.84
N LEU A 39 1.59 10.14 -18.06
CA LEU A 39 0.46 9.78 -17.18
C LEU A 39 0.20 8.26 -17.18
N LYS A 40 0.26 7.62 -18.34
CA LYS A 40 0.12 6.16 -18.46
C LYS A 40 1.25 5.42 -17.74
N ALA A 41 2.49 5.89 -17.88
CA ALA A 41 3.63 5.31 -17.18
C ALA A 41 3.49 5.42 -15.65
N ILE A 42 3.10 6.60 -15.15
CA ILE A 42 2.86 6.84 -13.71
C ILE A 42 1.73 5.94 -13.18
N LYS A 43 0.61 5.84 -13.91
CA LYS A 43 -0.51 4.97 -13.53
C LYS A 43 -0.09 3.51 -13.43
N ASN A 44 0.69 3.02 -14.39
CA ASN A 44 1.19 1.66 -14.38
C ASN A 44 2.17 1.43 -13.22
N ALA A 45 3.11 2.35 -13.00
CA ALA A 45 4.04 2.27 -11.88
C ALA A 45 3.31 2.23 -10.53
N LEU A 46 2.34 3.12 -10.31
CA LEU A 46 1.53 3.14 -9.09
C LEU A 46 0.79 1.81 -8.87
N LYS A 47 0.22 1.25 -9.94
CA LYS A 47 -0.50 -0.02 -9.90
C LYS A 47 0.41 -1.19 -9.50
N TYR A 48 1.59 -1.30 -10.11
CA TYR A 48 2.55 -2.36 -9.77
C TYR A 48 3.13 -2.19 -8.36
N SER A 49 3.41 -0.95 -7.94
CA SER A 49 3.87 -0.68 -6.57
C SER A 49 2.81 -1.05 -5.53
N ALA A 50 1.53 -0.73 -5.78
CA ALA A 50 0.43 -1.10 -4.90
C ALA A 50 0.22 -2.61 -4.84
N GLU A 51 0.36 -3.31 -5.97
CA GLU A 51 0.29 -4.77 -6.05
C GLU A 51 1.42 -5.44 -5.24
N ALA A 52 2.66 -5.01 -5.45
CA ALA A 52 3.81 -5.52 -4.69
C ALA A 52 3.65 -5.26 -3.18
N ASN A 53 3.19 -4.07 -2.80
CA ASN A 53 2.94 -3.72 -1.41
C ASN A 53 1.83 -4.59 -0.78
N TYR A 54 0.78 -4.90 -1.53
CA TYR A 54 -0.28 -5.81 -1.06
C TYR A 54 0.24 -7.23 -0.82
N TYR A 55 1.05 -7.79 -1.73
CA TYR A 55 1.66 -9.11 -1.52
C TYR A 55 2.60 -9.12 -0.32
N LEU A 56 3.36 -8.04 -0.12
CA LEU A 56 4.19 -7.89 1.07
C LEU A 56 3.37 -7.85 2.36
N ALA A 57 2.22 -7.16 2.36
CA ALA A 57 1.32 -7.12 3.51
C ALA A 57 0.74 -8.50 3.89
N ILE A 58 0.35 -9.32 2.90
CA ILE A 58 -0.07 -10.71 3.14
C ILE A 58 1.10 -11.53 3.71
N LEU A 59 2.28 -11.42 3.12
CA LEU A 59 3.47 -12.15 3.56
C LEU A 59 3.84 -11.80 5.01
N ILE A 60 3.86 -10.51 5.35
CA ILE A 60 4.12 -10.04 6.72
C ILE A 60 3.05 -10.56 7.68
N SER A 61 1.76 -10.57 7.28
CA SER A 61 0.69 -11.14 8.09
C SER A 61 0.89 -12.64 8.36
N PHE A 62 1.30 -13.40 7.33
CA PHE A 62 1.62 -14.81 7.45
C PHE A 62 2.80 -15.04 8.41
N ILE A 63 3.90 -14.30 8.23
CA ILE A 63 5.07 -14.38 9.12
C ILE A 63 4.67 -14.03 10.56
N ALA A 64 3.90 -12.98 10.77
CA ALA A 64 3.43 -12.57 12.09
C ALA A 64 2.61 -13.67 12.77
N ALA A 65 1.70 -14.34 12.05
CA ALA A 65 0.94 -15.47 12.59
C ALA A 65 1.83 -16.68 12.90
N VAL A 66 2.78 -17.03 12.03
CA VAL A 66 3.72 -18.13 12.27
C VAL A 66 4.59 -17.85 13.51
N MET A 67 5.13 -16.63 13.63
CA MET A 67 5.92 -16.22 14.79
C MET A 67 5.08 -16.25 16.08
N ALA A 68 3.85 -15.73 16.04
CA ALA A 68 2.93 -15.77 17.17
C ALA A 68 2.60 -17.21 17.63
N MET A 69 2.44 -18.15 16.69
CA MET A 69 2.23 -19.58 17.01
C MET A 69 3.47 -20.28 17.55
N SER A 70 4.65 -19.88 17.09
CA SER A 70 5.91 -20.57 17.41
C SER A 70 6.44 -20.25 18.82
N GLY A 71 5.79 -19.33 19.53
CA GLY A 71 6.16 -18.96 20.91
C GLY A 71 7.49 -18.21 21.04
N HIS A 72 8.15 -17.88 19.93
CA HIS A 72 9.19 -16.86 19.93
C HIS A 72 8.57 -15.51 20.30
N GLU A 73 9.30 -14.67 21.04
CA GLU A 73 8.87 -13.33 21.46
C GLU A 73 8.15 -12.62 20.32
N SER A 74 6.84 -12.66 20.40
CA SER A 74 5.95 -12.18 19.35
C SER A 74 5.60 -10.72 19.62
N PHE A 75 4.84 -10.09 18.73
CA PHE A 75 4.18 -8.79 18.91
C PHE A 75 3.31 -8.66 20.20
N LEU A 76 3.35 -9.65 21.08
CA LEU A 76 2.64 -9.78 22.34
C LEU A 76 3.68 -10.10 23.42
N ASN A 77 4.58 -9.15 23.68
CA ASN A 77 5.49 -9.28 24.80
C ASN A 77 4.70 -9.05 26.08
N THR A 78 4.29 -10.14 26.71
CA THR A 78 3.53 -10.14 27.95
C THR A 78 4.37 -11.00 28.87
N GLY A 79 5.14 -10.35 29.75
CA GLY A 79 6.16 -11.00 30.57
C GLY A 79 5.63 -12.24 31.27
N ASP A 80 6.42 -13.32 31.26
CA ASP A 80 6.36 -14.63 31.95
C ASP A 80 5.02 -15.37 32.18
N ASP A 81 3.85 -14.76 31.98
CA ASP A 81 2.53 -15.34 32.17
C ASP A 81 2.05 -16.03 30.87
N PHE A 82 2.73 -17.13 30.56
CA PHE A 82 2.41 -18.06 29.47
C PHE A 82 0.97 -18.62 29.50
N ASN A 83 0.24 -18.40 30.60
CA ASN A 83 -1.13 -18.88 30.83
C ASN A 83 -2.22 -17.81 30.64
N ASN A 84 -1.91 -16.61 30.18
CA ASN A 84 -2.95 -15.61 29.97
C ASN A 84 -3.88 -16.03 28.81
N PRO A 85 -5.18 -16.33 29.07
CA PRO A 85 -6.11 -16.80 28.04
C PRO A 85 -6.28 -15.81 26.89
N LEU A 86 -6.06 -14.50 27.10
CA LEU A 86 -6.16 -13.53 26.02
C LEU A 86 -5.06 -13.72 24.97
N ILE A 87 -3.81 -13.93 25.38
CA ILE A 87 -2.68 -14.08 24.45
C ILE A 87 -2.96 -15.26 23.52
N ASN A 88 -3.45 -16.36 24.07
CA ASN A 88 -3.81 -17.54 23.29
C ASN A 88 -4.96 -17.24 22.31
N ASN A 89 -6.00 -16.52 22.74
CA ASN A 89 -7.09 -16.11 21.86
C ASN A 89 -6.61 -15.17 20.73
N LEU A 90 -5.69 -14.26 21.03
CA LEU A 90 -5.14 -13.32 20.05
C LEU A 90 -4.23 -14.00 19.04
N LYS A 91 -3.43 -14.97 19.50
CA LYS A 91 -2.69 -15.92 18.66
C LYS A 91 -3.63 -16.62 17.69
N VAL A 92 -4.70 -17.24 18.20
CA VAL A 92 -5.70 -17.93 17.38
C VAL A 92 -6.39 -16.97 16.39
N MET A 93 -6.74 -15.75 16.82
CA MET A 93 -7.30 -14.70 15.97
C MET A 93 -6.36 -14.33 14.81
N LEU A 94 -5.06 -14.14 15.07
CA LEU A 94 -4.05 -13.88 14.04
C LEU A 94 -3.99 -15.01 13.00
N ALA A 95 -4.01 -16.27 13.44
CA ALA A 95 -4.04 -17.41 12.55
C ALA A 95 -5.32 -17.42 11.67
N TYR A 96 -6.49 -17.20 12.28
CA TYR A 96 -7.75 -17.10 11.53
C TYR A 96 -7.76 -15.97 10.52
N MET A 97 -7.22 -14.80 10.87
CA MET A 97 -7.13 -13.67 9.94
C MET A 97 -6.27 -13.98 8.74
N VAL A 98 -5.13 -14.64 8.93
CA VAL A 98 -4.26 -15.03 7.80
C VAL A 98 -4.99 -16.01 6.88
N VAL A 99 -5.67 -17.01 7.44
CA VAL A 99 -6.49 -17.96 6.65
C VAL A 99 -7.59 -17.22 5.88
N ALA A 100 -8.27 -16.27 6.52
CA ALA A 100 -9.29 -15.44 5.89
C ALA A 100 -8.72 -14.57 4.76
N GLN A 101 -7.57 -13.94 4.98
CA GLN A 101 -6.87 -13.14 3.96
C GLN A 101 -6.51 -13.99 2.73
N PHE A 102 -5.93 -15.19 2.94
CA PHE A 102 -5.63 -16.10 1.82
C PHE A 102 -6.90 -16.57 1.09
N SER A 103 -7.99 -16.81 1.83
CA SER A 103 -9.27 -17.21 1.24
C SER A 103 -9.84 -16.10 0.36
N VAL A 104 -9.87 -14.86 0.86
CA VAL A 104 -10.33 -13.70 0.08
C VAL A 104 -9.40 -13.44 -1.10
N PHE A 105 -8.08 -13.53 -0.92
CA PHE A 105 -7.12 -13.41 -2.00
C PHE A 105 -7.37 -14.42 -3.11
N GLY A 106 -7.56 -15.70 -2.77
CA GLY A 106 -7.89 -16.75 -3.72
C GLY A 106 -9.21 -16.50 -4.45
N PHE A 107 -10.24 -16.05 -3.72
CA PHE A 107 -11.52 -15.67 -4.29
C PHE A 107 -11.40 -14.50 -5.29
N CYS A 108 -10.71 -13.43 -4.90
CA CYS A 108 -10.45 -12.27 -5.77
C CYS A 108 -9.65 -12.66 -7.01
N PHE A 109 -8.67 -13.55 -6.86
CA PHE A 109 -7.86 -14.06 -7.97
C PHE A 109 -8.71 -14.81 -9.01
N ILE A 110 -9.65 -15.64 -8.56
CA ILE A 110 -10.58 -16.39 -9.43
C ILE A 110 -11.59 -15.44 -10.10
N LYS A 111 -12.23 -14.56 -9.33
CA LYS A 111 -13.27 -13.65 -9.84
C LYS A 111 -12.73 -12.47 -10.64
N ARG A 112 -11.42 -12.18 -10.56
CA ARG A 112 -10.79 -10.97 -11.13
C ARG A 112 -11.40 -9.65 -10.62
N SER A 113 -12.08 -9.70 -9.47
CA SER A 113 -12.58 -8.53 -8.72
C SER A 113 -11.82 -8.44 -7.41
N TYR A 114 -11.35 -7.24 -7.09
CA TYR A 114 -10.56 -6.96 -5.89
C TYR A 114 -11.26 -5.92 -4.99
N THR A 115 -12.52 -5.59 -5.28
CA THR A 115 -13.29 -4.62 -4.50
C THR A 115 -13.50 -5.12 -3.07
N GLU A 116 -13.62 -6.43 -2.89
CA GLU A 116 -13.78 -7.13 -1.62
C GLU A 116 -12.59 -6.88 -0.68
N LEU A 117 -11.39 -6.60 -1.23
CA LEU A 117 -10.21 -6.25 -0.42
C LEU A 117 -10.36 -4.93 0.31
N VAL A 118 -11.19 -4.00 -0.19
CA VAL A 118 -11.47 -2.75 0.52
C VAL A 118 -12.18 -3.03 1.84
N ILE A 119 -13.13 -3.96 1.84
CA ILE A 119 -13.88 -4.37 3.05
C ILE A 119 -12.93 -5.05 4.04
N VAL A 120 -12.08 -5.96 3.56
CA VAL A 120 -11.06 -6.60 4.40
C VAL A 120 -10.11 -5.56 5.00
N GLY A 121 -9.66 -4.59 4.20
CA GLY A 121 -8.78 -3.55 4.68
C GLY A 121 -9.42 -2.66 5.75
N ILE A 122 -10.69 -2.28 5.59
CA ILE A 122 -11.46 -1.56 6.62
C ILE A 122 -11.56 -2.40 7.89
N PHE A 123 -11.88 -3.68 7.78
CA PHE A 123 -11.95 -4.58 8.93
C PHE A 123 -10.61 -4.64 9.69
N LEU A 124 -9.49 -4.79 8.96
CA LEU A 124 -8.15 -4.75 9.56
C LEU A 124 -7.86 -3.44 10.29
N LEU A 125 -8.32 -2.30 9.78
CA LEU A 125 -8.14 -1.01 10.46
C LEU A 125 -8.95 -0.86 11.75
N LEU A 126 -10.05 -1.61 11.90
CA LEU A 126 -10.91 -1.55 13.10
C LEU A 126 -10.35 -2.40 14.25
N ILE A 127 -9.65 -3.50 13.94
CA ILE A 127 -9.13 -4.45 14.93
C ILE A 127 -8.31 -3.81 16.06
N PRO A 128 -7.38 -2.87 15.80
CA PRO A 128 -6.61 -2.24 16.87
C PRO A 128 -7.50 -1.52 17.91
N GLY A 129 -8.58 -0.90 17.45
CA GLY A 129 -9.54 -0.23 18.33
C GLY A 129 -10.29 -1.22 19.22
N GLU A 130 -10.79 -2.31 18.63
CA GLU A 130 -11.47 -3.37 19.37
C GLU A 130 -10.54 -4.03 20.39
N LEU A 131 -9.30 -4.32 19.99
CA LEU A 131 -8.34 -4.99 20.84
C LEU A 131 -7.92 -4.10 22.01
N LYS A 132 -7.66 -2.81 21.78
CA LYS A 132 -7.36 -1.85 22.84
C LYS A 132 -8.50 -1.70 23.84
N PHE A 133 -9.73 -1.61 23.33
CA PHE A 133 -10.92 -1.55 24.19
C PHE A 133 -11.02 -2.80 25.07
N TYR A 134 -10.85 -3.99 24.48
CA TYR A 134 -10.87 -5.24 25.21
C TYR A 134 -9.75 -5.34 26.25
N ALA A 135 -8.52 -4.99 25.88
CA ALA A 135 -7.39 -5.01 26.81
C ALA A 135 -7.52 -4.01 27.94
N GLN A 136 -8.08 -2.82 27.69
CA GLN A 136 -8.36 -1.84 28.73
C GLN A 136 -9.34 -2.38 29.78
N ILE A 137 -10.39 -3.09 29.35
CA ILE A 137 -11.37 -3.72 30.26
C ILE A 137 -10.71 -4.81 31.12
N ASN A 138 -9.73 -5.52 30.56
CA ASN A 138 -9.10 -6.66 31.21
C ASN A 138 -7.74 -6.34 31.85
N HIS A 139 -7.34 -5.06 31.88
CA HIS A 139 -6.04 -4.58 32.40
C HIS A 139 -4.84 -5.27 31.75
N LEU A 140 -4.84 -5.36 30.42
CA LEU A 140 -3.80 -6.02 29.64
C LEU A 140 -2.98 -5.00 28.86
N GLU A 141 -1.67 -5.25 28.81
CA GLU A 141 -0.75 -4.46 28.01
C GLU A 141 -0.69 -5.04 26.60
N ILE A 142 -0.90 -4.19 25.59
CA ILE A 142 -0.74 -4.54 24.17
C ILE A 142 0.47 -3.77 23.64
N ASP A 143 1.31 -4.45 22.87
CA ASP A 143 2.41 -3.81 22.16
C ASP A 143 1.89 -2.82 21.09
N THR A 144 2.45 -1.63 21.05
CA THR A 144 2.05 -0.58 20.10
C THR A 144 2.41 -0.93 18.64
N SER A 145 3.32 -1.87 18.42
CA SER A 145 3.62 -2.41 17.09
C SER A 145 2.42 -3.08 16.42
N PHE A 146 1.44 -3.55 17.20
CA PHE A 146 0.17 -4.07 16.69
C PHE A 146 -0.58 -3.01 15.87
N ASP A 147 -0.62 -1.76 16.34
CA ASP A 147 -1.28 -0.66 15.63
C ASP A 147 -0.68 -0.44 14.24
N VAL A 148 0.64 -0.40 14.17
CA VAL A 148 1.38 -0.17 12.93
C VAL A 148 1.17 -1.32 11.96
N PHE A 149 1.16 -2.56 12.46
CA PHE A 149 0.90 -3.75 11.67
C PHE A 149 -0.49 -3.73 11.02
N PHE A 150 -1.55 -3.48 11.80
CA PHE A 150 -2.92 -3.43 11.26
C PHE A 150 -3.18 -2.22 10.38
N LEU A 151 -2.58 -1.06 10.71
CA LEU A 151 -2.65 0.13 9.87
C LEU A 151 -2.01 -0.13 8.50
N TYR A 152 -0.79 -0.66 8.49
CA TYR A 152 -0.06 -0.97 7.26
C TYR A 152 -0.81 -2.01 6.42
N THR A 153 -1.20 -3.13 7.03
CA THR A 153 -1.90 -4.21 6.32
C THR A 153 -3.27 -3.76 5.81
N GLY A 154 -4.05 -3.05 6.63
CA GLY A 154 -5.36 -2.52 6.26
C GLY A 154 -5.29 -1.52 5.11
N LEU A 155 -4.40 -0.53 5.18
CA LEU A 155 -4.21 0.44 4.08
C LEU A 155 -3.72 -0.25 2.80
N SER A 156 -2.83 -1.24 2.91
CA SER A 156 -2.34 -1.99 1.76
C SER A 156 -3.47 -2.72 1.01
N HIS A 157 -4.42 -3.29 1.74
CA HIS A 157 -5.62 -3.92 1.17
C HIS A 157 -6.54 -2.90 0.49
N ILE A 158 -6.80 -1.75 1.14
CA ILE A 158 -7.64 -0.68 0.58
C ILE A 158 -7.04 -0.12 -0.70
N PHE A 159 -5.74 0.24 -0.69
CA PHE A 159 -5.08 0.83 -1.85
C PHE A 159 -5.10 -0.11 -3.05
N TYR A 160 -4.79 -1.39 -2.84
CA TYR A 160 -4.81 -2.37 -3.94
C TYR A 160 -6.23 -2.61 -4.46
N GLY A 161 -7.22 -2.75 -3.57
CA GLY A 161 -8.62 -2.94 -3.95
C GLY A 161 -9.21 -1.75 -4.74
N LEU A 162 -8.83 -0.51 -4.39
CA LEU A 162 -9.28 0.69 -5.09
C LEU A 162 -8.60 0.88 -6.46
N LEU A 163 -7.30 0.59 -6.55
CA LEU A 163 -6.52 0.76 -7.80
C LEU A 163 -6.81 -0.33 -8.83
N TRP A 164 -7.26 -1.50 -8.39
CA TRP A 164 -7.62 -2.62 -9.26
C TRP A 164 -9.12 -2.71 -9.56
N LYS A 165 -9.81 -1.58 -9.59
CA LYS A 165 -11.15 -1.49 -10.20
C LYS A 165 -10.98 -1.55 -11.72
N ARG A 166 -11.28 -2.72 -12.32
CA ARG A 166 -11.39 -2.89 -13.76
C ARG A 166 -12.77 -2.49 -14.24
#